data_AF-F1YQ26-F1
#
_entry.id   AF-F1YQ26-F1
#
_cell.length_a   1.000
_cell.length_b   1.000
_cell.length_c   1.000
_cell.angle_alpha   90.00
_cell.angle_beta   90.00
_cell.angle_gamma   90.00
#
_symmetry.space_group_name_H-M   'P 1'
#
loop_
_entity.id
_entity.type
_entity.pdbx_description
1 polymer ?
#
loop_
_entity_poly.entity_id
_entity_poly.type
_entity_poly.pdbx_seq_one_letter_code
_entity_poly.pdbx_strand_id
1 'polypeptide(L)'
;MSLYRAGSPARVYVGDALASAVYKGTVKVWQRDPSTEGGTQSVTLTVPAYAAFADVGVIGGGGGGATADNGITTSNGEGGNASSWRTATIPVKPGDTITITIGNGGAGGSGGAKRNGAAGGASTATGPAGLNLNAPGGTGGVGSTTNDDTTGHGAAAVTVNGTVFPGSSNVTAGQPGSQFGGGGGGGPYPGWVSSPAAGGTGAKGGYQIVWRSY
;
A
#
# COMPACT_ATOMS: atom_id res chain seq x y z
N MET A 1 -9.18 -43.49 6.95
CA MET A 1 -9.09 -42.45 5.90
C MET A 1 -7.68 -41.91 5.93
N SER A 2 -6.89 -42.20 4.90
CA SER A 2 -5.46 -41.89 4.86
C SER A 2 -5.25 -40.55 4.17
N LEU A 3 -4.52 -39.64 4.81
CA LEU A 3 -4.12 -38.35 4.23
C LEU A 3 -2.81 -38.55 3.47
N TYR A 4 -2.82 -38.38 2.15
CA TYR A 4 -1.60 -38.43 1.32
C TYR A 4 -1.02 -37.02 1.16
N ARG A 5 0.31 -36.89 1.29
CA ARG A 5 1.06 -35.64 1.04
C ARG A 5 1.86 -35.81 -0.27
N ALA A 6 1.39 -35.22 -1.36
CA ALA A 6 2.18 -35.12 -2.60
C ALA A 6 3.05 -33.84 -2.57
N GLY A 7 4.26 -33.90 -3.14
CA GLY A 7 5.21 -32.79 -3.18
C GLY A 7 4.72 -31.64 -4.07
N SER A 8 4.78 -30.42 -3.53
CA SER A 8 4.27 -29.15 -4.09
C SER A 8 2.75 -29.03 -4.22
N PRO A 9 2.21 -27.84 -3.91
CA PRO A 9 1.64 -27.54 -2.59
C PRO A 9 0.91 -28.74 -1.98
N ALA A 10 0.98 -28.92 -0.66
CA ALA A 10 0.40 -30.10 0.00
C ALA A 10 -1.11 -30.23 -0.28
N ARG A 11 -1.47 -30.97 -1.34
CA ARG A 11 -2.87 -31.23 -1.70
C ARG A 11 -3.39 -32.31 -0.78
N VAL A 12 -4.42 -31.96 -0.03
CA VAL A 12 -5.10 -32.89 0.87
C VAL A 12 -6.33 -33.44 0.17
N TYR A 13 -6.46 -34.76 0.10
CA TYR A 13 -7.60 -35.42 -0.52
C TYR A 13 -8.46 -36.17 0.50
N VAL A 14 -9.77 -36.23 0.23
CA VAL A 14 -10.75 -37.07 0.90
C VAL A 14 -11.30 -38.06 -0.14
N GLY A 15 -10.69 -39.24 -0.21
CA GLY A 15 -10.89 -40.13 -1.35
C GLY A 15 -10.21 -39.55 -2.60
N ASP A 16 -10.99 -39.31 -3.65
CA ASP A 16 -10.58 -38.67 -4.91
C ASP A 16 -10.86 -37.15 -4.95
N ALA A 17 -11.68 -36.65 -4.01
CA ALA A 17 -12.01 -35.24 -3.92
C ALA A 17 -10.91 -34.44 -3.21
N LEU A 18 -10.52 -33.30 -3.80
CA LEU A 18 -9.59 -32.37 -3.16
C LEU A 18 -10.28 -31.63 -2.02
N ALA A 19 -9.74 -31.77 -0.80
CA ALA A 19 -10.25 -31.08 0.38
C ALA A 19 -10.09 -29.56 0.24
N SER A 20 -11.10 -28.80 0.70
CA SER A 20 -11.00 -27.34 0.84
C SER A 20 -10.33 -26.93 2.16
N ALA A 21 -10.54 -27.70 3.22
CA ALA A 21 -9.96 -27.48 4.55
C ALA A 21 -9.89 -28.76 5.38
N VAL A 22 -9.04 -28.76 6.42
CA VAL A 22 -8.94 -29.81 7.44
C VAL A 22 -9.13 -29.21 8.81
N TYR A 23 -9.88 -29.89 9.66
CA TYR A 23 -10.20 -29.47 11.03
C TYR A 23 -9.76 -30.51 12.06
N LYS A 24 -9.29 -30.02 13.22
CA LYS A 24 -9.08 -30.83 14.43
C LYS A 24 -10.10 -30.36 15.47
N GLY A 25 -11.19 -31.12 15.63
CA GLY A 25 -12.36 -30.63 16.35
C GLY A 25 -12.98 -29.45 15.62
N THR A 26 -13.09 -28.30 16.29
CA THR A 26 -13.59 -27.04 15.70
C THR A 26 -12.50 -26.14 15.10
N VAL A 27 -11.22 -26.50 15.27
CA VAL A 27 -10.09 -25.66 14.83
C VAL A 27 -9.66 -26.04 13.42
N LYS A 28 -9.67 -25.07 12.50
CA LYS A 28 -9.12 -25.23 11.14
C LYS A 28 -7.60 -25.26 11.20
N VAL A 29 -6.99 -26.37 10.75
CA VAL A 29 -5.53 -26.62 10.81
C VAL A 29 -4.86 -26.64 9.43
N TRP A 30 -5.65 -26.69 8.37
CA TRP A 30 -5.16 -26.56 6.99
C TRP A 30 -6.27 -26.01 6.11
N GLN A 31 -5.91 -25.22 5.11
CA GLN A 31 -6.82 -24.85 4.02
C GLN A 31 -6.09 -24.87 2.69
N ARG A 32 -6.84 -25.16 1.63
CA ARG A 32 -6.33 -25.14 0.27
C ARG A 32 -6.10 -23.71 -0.20
N ASP A 33 -7.16 -22.91 -0.14
CA ASP A 33 -7.17 -21.59 -0.76
C ASP A 33 -6.62 -20.57 0.24
N PRO A 34 -5.60 -19.77 -0.13
CA PRO A 34 -5.08 -18.72 0.74
C PRO A 34 -6.17 -17.74 1.16
N SER A 35 -6.07 -17.19 2.37
CA SER A 35 -6.91 -16.05 2.74
C SER A 35 -6.10 -14.77 2.67
N THR A 36 -6.76 -13.71 2.25
CA THR A 36 -6.12 -12.42 2.03
C THR A 36 -6.78 -11.37 2.93
N GLU A 37 -5.97 -10.57 3.60
CA GLU A 37 -6.38 -9.45 4.45
C GLU A 37 -5.59 -8.21 4.04
N GLY A 38 -6.19 -7.03 4.15
CA GLY A 38 -5.53 -5.79 3.76
C GLY A 38 -6.25 -4.57 4.32
N GLY A 39 -5.56 -3.44 4.37
CA GLY A 39 -6.14 -2.20 4.88
C GLY A 39 -5.16 -1.04 4.94
N THR A 40 -5.66 0.11 5.40
CA THR A 40 -4.91 1.38 5.48
C THR A 40 -4.74 1.88 6.93
N GLN A 41 -5.03 1.02 7.91
CA GLN A 41 -4.95 1.34 9.33
C GLN A 41 -3.86 0.48 9.98
N SER A 42 -3.12 1.06 10.92
CA SER A 42 -2.16 0.30 11.74
C SER A 42 -2.89 -0.78 12.53
N VAL A 43 -2.32 -1.98 12.59
CA VAL A 43 -2.97 -3.16 13.17
C VAL A 43 -1.93 -4.17 13.66
N THR A 44 -2.30 -4.95 14.67
CA THR A 44 -1.59 -6.18 15.03
C THR A 44 -2.47 -7.36 14.67
N LEU A 45 -1.98 -8.22 13.78
CA LEU A 45 -2.69 -9.42 13.32
C LEU A 45 -2.13 -10.66 14.00
N THR A 46 -3.01 -11.57 14.40
CA THR A 46 -2.62 -12.88 14.94
C THR A 46 -2.64 -13.92 13.84
N VAL A 47 -1.56 -14.70 13.74
CA VAL A 47 -1.42 -15.76 12.73
C VAL A 47 -2.49 -16.84 12.94
N PRO A 48 -3.32 -17.13 11.92
CA PRO A 48 -4.35 -18.15 12.01
C PRO A 48 -3.79 -19.55 12.25
N ALA A 49 -4.57 -20.42 12.89
CA ALA A 49 -4.14 -21.77 13.27
C ALA A 49 -3.75 -22.69 12.09
N TYR A 50 -4.20 -22.39 10.88
CA TYR A 50 -3.88 -23.17 9.67
C TYR A 50 -2.66 -22.64 8.91
N ALA A 51 -2.17 -21.44 9.23
CA ALA A 51 -1.16 -20.74 8.44
C ALA A 51 0.24 -21.24 8.81
N ALA A 52 1.01 -21.60 7.79
CA ALA A 52 2.42 -21.96 7.88
C ALA A 52 3.32 -20.88 7.26
N PHE A 53 2.77 -20.10 6.32
CA PHE A 53 3.45 -18.98 5.66
C PHE A 53 2.57 -17.74 5.63
N ALA A 54 3.24 -16.59 5.62
CA ALA A 54 2.62 -15.29 5.38
C ALA A 54 3.38 -14.56 4.27
N ASP A 55 2.67 -14.12 3.24
CA ASP A 55 3.18 -13.13 2.28
C ASP A 55 2.74 -11.76 2.77
N VAL A 56 3.69 -10.98 3.28
CA VAL A 56 3.45 -9.68 3.89
C VAL A 56 3.88 -8.59 2.93
N GLY A 57 3.00 -7.62 2.70
CA GLY A 57 3.28 -6.41 1.97
C GLY A 57 2.93 -5.19 2.80
N VAL A 58 3.78 -4.16 2.74
CA VAL A 58 3.46 -2.80 3.20
C VAL A 58 3.86 -1.80 2.14
N ILE A 59 3.08 -0.72 2.05
CA ILE A 59 3.34 0.41 1.17
C ILE A 59 3.24 1.72 1.97
N GLY A 60 4.20 2.62 1.78
CA GLY A 60 4.23 3.93 2.46
C GLY A 60 3.10 4.86 2.01
N GLY A 61 2.89 5.98 2.70
CA GLY A 61 1.99 7.02 2.21
C GLY A 61 2.51 7.69 0.94
N GLY A 62 1.62 8.16 0.07
CA GLY A 62 2.01 8.91 -1.13
C GLY A 62 2.40 10.34 -0.78
N GLY A 63 3.21 10.99 -1.63
CA GLY A 63 3.55 12.40 -1.47
C GLY A 63 2.37 13.33 -1.78
N GLY A 64 2.32 14.50 -1.15
CA GLY A 64 1.35 15.55 -1.51
C GLY A 64 1.77 16.29 -2.78
N GLY A 65 0.81 16.84 -3.52
CA GLY A 65 1.09 17.73 -4.65
C GLY A 65 1.50 19.13 -4.19
N ALA A 66 2.25 19.86 -5.01
CA ALA A 66 2.64 21.24 -4.77
C ALA A 66 1.51 22.24 -5.03
N THR A 67 1.64 23.45 -4.50
CA THR A 67 0.75 24.59 -4.83
C THR A 67 1.03 25.10 -6.24
N ALA A 68 0.02 25.60 -6.94
CA ALA A 68 0.18 26.35 -8.19
C ALA A 68 0.93 27.69 -8.00
N ASP A 69 1.29 28.35 -9.11
CA ASP A 69 1.85 29.71 -9.11
C ASP A 69 0.76 30.81 -9.16
N ASN A 70 1.09 32.03 -8.75
CA ASN A 70 0.28 33.24 -9.01
C ASN A 70 0.93 34.17 -10.04
N GLY A 71 0.23 34.39 -11.15
CA GLY A 71 0.33 35.62 -11.95
C GLY A 71 1.59 35.85 -12.80
N ILE A 72 2.75 35.25 -12.51
CA ILE A 72 3.98 35.53 -13.27
C ILE A 72 4.35 34.40 -14.23
N THR A 73 4.27 33.13 -13.81
CA THR A 73 4.76 32.00 -14.63
C THR A 73 3.68 31.05 -15.14
N THR A 74 2.40 31.36 -14.87
CA THR A 74 1.22 30.56 -15.26
C THR A 74 1.31 29.05 -14.92
N SER A 75 2.22 28.68 -14.01
CA SER A 75 2.62 27.30 -13.80
C SER A 75 1.70 26.59 -12.81
N ASN A 76 1.38 25.33 -13.11
CA ASN A 76 0.73 24.45 -12.15
C ASN A 76 1.73 24.00 -11.07
N GLY A 77 1.20 23.47 -9.97
CA GLY A 77 2.00 22.68 -9.04
C GLY A 77 2.30 21.30 -9.63
N GLU A 78 3.46 20.74 -9.29
CA GLU A 78 3.76 19.33 -9.61
C GLU A 78 2.94 18.39 -8.71
N GLY A 79 2.52 17.26 -9.25
CA GLY A 79 1.93 16.19 -8.45
C GLY A 79 2.93 15.52 -7.51
N GLY A 80 2.41 14.87 -6.48
CA GLY A 80 3.20 14.04 -5.57
C GLY A 80 3.53 12.69 -6.20
N ASN A 81 4.65 12.11 -5.78
CA ASN A 81 5.06 10.79 -6.20
C ASN A 81 4.39 9.70 -5.37
N ALA A 82 4.16 8.55 -6.01
CA ALA A 82 3.69 7.36 -5.33
C ALA A 82 4.79 6.74 -4.45
N SER A 83 4.39 5.97 -3.45
CA SER A 83 5.30 5.06 -2.75
C SER A 83 5.36 3.69 -3.45
N SER A 84 6.23 2.82 -2.95
CA SER A 84 6.43 1.46 -3.50
C SER A 84 6.18 0.40 -2.44
N TRP A 85 5.62 -0.72 -2.87
CA TRP A 85 5.47 -1.91 -2.02
C TRP A 85 6.84 -2.45 -1.58
N ARG A 86 6.89 -2.88 -0.32
CA ARG A 86 7.92 -3.76 0.22
C ARG A 86 7.26 -5.05 0.66
N THR A 87 7.82 -6.18 0.25
CA THR A 87 7.20 -7.49 0.44
C THR A 87 8.18 -8.49 1.01
N ALA A 88 7.70 -9.42 1.83
CA ALA A 88 8.44 -10.58 2.29
C ALA A 88 7.52 -11.78 2.44
N THR A 89 8.05 -12.97 2.15
CA THR A 89 7.42 -14.25 2.51
C THR A 89 8.14 -14.81 3.72
N ILE A 90 7.40 -15.09 4.78
CA ILE A 90 7.97 -15.61 6.03
C ILE A 90 7.27 -16.89 6.48
N PRO A 91 7.99 -17.84 7.12
CA PRO A 91 7.35 -18.90 7.87
C PRO A 91 6.73 -18.33 9.16
N VAL A 92 5.58 -18.86 9.55
CA VAL A 92 4.83 -18.43 10.74
C VAL A 92 4.32 -19.63 11.53
N LYS A 93 4.00 -19.41 12.81
CA LYS A 93 3.33 -20.39 13.67
C LYS A 93 2.00 -19.84 14.18
N PRO A 94 1.00 -20.70 14.42
CA PRO A 94 -0.24 -20.30 15.08
C PRO A 94 0.01 -19.48 16.36
N GLY A 95 -0.64 -18.32 16.47
CA GLY A 95 -0.50 -17.42 17.62
C GLY A 95 0.66 -16.44 17.55
N ASP A 96 1.57 -16.55 16.57
CA ASP A 96 2.51 -15.46 16.26
C ASP A 96 1.74 -14.17 15.94
N THR A 97 2.40 -13.02 16.08
CA THR A 97 1.80 -11.73 15.76
C THR A 97 2.63 -10.97 14.73
N ILE A 98 1.94 -10.27 13.83
CA ILE A 98 2.54 -9.33 12.88
C ILE A 98 1.99 -7.95 13.20
N THR A 99 2.87 -7.01 13.54
CA THR A 99 2.51 -5.62 13.82
C THR A 99 2.79 -4.76 12.61
N ILE A 100 1.79 -4.02 12.17
CA ILE A 100 1.83 -3.15 11.00
C ILE A 100 1.57 -1.73 11.44
N THR A 101 2.46 -0.82 11.05
CA THR A 101 2.25 0.64 11.19
C THR A 101 2.06 1.24 9.81
N ILE A 102 1.00 2.00 9.62
CA ILE A 102 0.70 2.66 8.35
C ILE A 102 1.07 4.13 8.39
N GLY A 103 1.90 4.55 7.43
CA GLY A 103 2.27 5.93 7.21
C GLY A 103 1.12 6.76 6.64
N ASN A 104 0.96 7.98 7.13
CA ASN A 104 0.01 8.94 6.57
C ASN A 104 0.47 9.40 5.17
N GLY A 105 -0.48 9.84 4.34
CA GLY A 105 -0.15 10.55 3.11
C GLY A 105 0.46 11.93 3.39
N GLY A 106 1.29 12.40 2.47
CA GLY A 106 1.89 13.73 2.53
C GLY A 106 0.84 14.82 2.36
N ALA A 107 0.93 15.88 3.16
CA ALA A 107 0.09 17.06 2.99
C ALA A 107 0.36 17.72 1.63
N GLY A 108 -0.70 18.18 0.95
CA GLY A 108 -0.56 19.03 -0.22
C GLY A 108 0.00 20.41 0.14
N GLY A 109 0.66 21.07 -0.81
CA GLY A 109 1.08 22.46 -0.67
C GLY A 109 -0.14 23.35 -0.40
N SER A 110 -0.09 24.12 0.68
CA SER A 110 -1.16 25.05 1.03
C SER A 110 -1.25 26.19 -0.01
N GLY A 111 -2.48 26.65 -0.30
CA GLY A 111 -2.71 27.78 -1.21
C GLY A 111 -2.05 29.10 -0.75
N GLY A 112 -2.09 30.10 -1.64
CA GLY A 112 -1.63 31.47 -1.35
C GLY A 112 -0.19 31.78 -1.76
N ALA A 113 0.76 30.88 -1.47
CA ALA A 113 2.15 31.00 -1.92
C ALA A 113 2.65 29.67 -2.47
N LYS A 114 3.60 29.73 -3.41
CA LYS A 114 4.21 28.56 -4.00
C LYS A 114 4.94 27.72 -2.94
N ARG A 115 4.51 26.47 -2.79
CA ARG A 115 5.02 25.54 -1.76
C ARG A 115 5.06 24.14 -2.33
N ASN A 116 6.11 23.40 -1.96
CA ASN A 116 6.19 21.97 -2.24
C ASN A 116 5.11 21.22 -1.46
N GLY A 117 4.71 20.06 -1.98
CA GLY A 117 3.99 19.08 -1.18
C GLY A 117 4.92 18.41 -0.17
N ALA A 118 4.35 17.85 0.90
CA ALA A 118 5.10 17.08 1.87
C ALA A 118 5.29 15.62 1.41
N ALA A 119 6.38 15.00 1.85
CA ALA A 119 6.56 13.56 1.68
C ALA A 119 5.53 12.77 2.49
N GLY A 120 5.16 11.58 2.00
CA GLY A 120 4.36 10.63 2.77
C GLY A 120 5.15 9.99 3.92
N GLY A 121 4.44 9.52 4.93
CA GLY A 121 5.00 8.75 6.03
C GLY A 121 5.37 7.33 5.61
N ALA A 122 6.39 6.76 6.25
CA ALA A 122 6.76 5.37 6.05
C ALA A 122 5.74 4.40 6.69
N SER A 123 5.54 3.25 6.05
CA SER A 123 4.81 2.11 6.62
C SER A 123 5.77 0.99 6.96
N THR A 124 5.52 0.28 8.06
CA THR A 124 6.40 -0.79 8.54
C THR A 124 5.61 -2.05 8.89
N ALA A 125 6.27 -3.20 8.81
CA ALA A 125 5.77 -4.45 9.35
C ALA A 125 6.88 -5.17 10.11
N THR A 126 6.58 -5.61 11.34
CA THR A 126 7.46 -6.40 12.19
C THR A 126 6.76 -7.65 12.67
N GLY A 127 7.51 -8.74 12.89
CA GLY A 127 6.90 -10.01 13.25
C GLY A 127 7.91 -11.17 13.37
N PRO A 128 7.43 -12.43 13.31
CA PRO A 128 8.27 -13.61 13.47
C PRO A 128 9.28 -13.74 12.32
N ALA A 129 10.21 -14.68 12.49
CA ALA A 129 11.25 -15.00 11.49
C ALA A 129 12.09 -13.79 11.03
N GLY A 130 12.22 -12.77 11.89
CA GLY A 130 13.00 -11.57 11.57
C GLY A 130 12.31 -10.63 10.57
N LEU A 131 10.99 -10.74 10.38
CA LEU A 131 10.24 -9.80 9.56
C LEU A 131 10.49 -8.36 10.03
N ASN A 132 11.05 -7.55 9.14
CA ASN A 132 11.26 -6.12 9.33
C ASN A 132 11.19 -5.43 7.96
N LEU A 133 9.98 -5.03 7.56
CA LEU A 133 9.75 -4.26 6.34
C LEU A 133 9.66 -2.77 6.68
N ASN A 134 10.32 -1.95 5.85
CA ASN A 134 10.20 -0.49 5.89
C ASN A 134 9.94 0.03 4.47
N ALA A 135 8.70 0.44 4.21
CA ALA A 135 8.29 1.06 2.96
C ALA A 135 8.29 2.59 3.13
N PRO A 136 9.26 3.32 2.57
CA PRO A 136 9.28 4.78 2.64
C PRO A 136 8.05 5.36 1.94
N GLY A 137 7.64 6.55 2.36
CA GLY A 137 6.60 7.29 1.66
C GLY A 137 7.09 7.90 0.35
N GLY A 138 6.16 8.26 -0.52
CA GLY A 138 6.44 8.98 -1.76
C GLY A 138 6.91 10.40 -1.50
N THR A 139 7.73 10.95 -2.41
CA THR A 139 8.19 12.34 -2.33
C THR A 139 7.06 13.30 -2.71
N GLY A 140 7.01 14.46 -2.05
CA GLY A 140 6.06 15.52 -2.41
C GLY A 140 6.43 16.20 -3.73
N GLY A 141 5.44 16.75 -4.43
CA GLY A 141 5.66 17.50 -5.66
C GLY A 141 6.41 18.80 -5.41
N VAL A 142 7.17 19.27 -6.40
CA VAL A 142 7.92 20.52 -6.32
C VAL A 142 7.07 21.69 -6.81
N GLY A 143 7.06 22.78 -6.06
CA GLY A 143 6.52 24.06 -6.50
C GLY A 143 7.58 24.83 -7.28
N SER A 144 7.88 24.44 -8.52
CA SER A 144 8.77 25.19 -9.44
C SER A 144 7.99 25.93 -10.53
N THR A 145 8.60 26.95 -11.16
CA THR A 145 8.03 27.79 -12.25
C THR A 145 8.09 27.12 -13.64
N THR A 146 8.40 25.83 -13.68
CA THR A 146 8.66 25.07 -14.91
C THR A 146 8.00 23.69 -14.88
N ASN A 147 7.11 23.44 -13.94
CA ASN A 147 6.54 22.11 -13.71
C ASN A 147 5.22 21.96 -14.47
N ASP A 148 5.19 21.01 -15.40
CA ASP A 148 4.02 20.72 -16.24
C ASP A 148 3.27 19.45 -15.80
N ASP A 149 3.88 18.61 -14.96
CA ASP A 149 3.23 17.37 -14.50
C ASP A 149 2.41 17.59 -13.22
N THR A 150 1.15 17.93 -13.41
CA THR A 150 0.18 18.06 -12.32
C THR A 150 -0.32 16.72 -11.77
N THR A 151 0.09 15.61 -12.38
CA THR A 151 -0.47 14.30 -12.10
C THR A 151 0.06 13.78 -10.77
N GLY A 152 -0.85 13.47 -9.83
CA GLY A 152 -0.49 12.68 -8.67
C GLY A 152 -0.27 11.23 -9.13
N HIS A 153 0.94 10.70 -8.93
CA HIS A 153 1.30 9.39 -9.48
C HIS A 153 0.71 8.24 -8.66
N GLY A 154 0.13 7.26 -9.35
CA GLY A 154 -0.38 6.03 -8.77
C GLY A 154 0.74 5.06 -8.40
N ALA A 155 0.54 4.30 -7.32
CA ALA A 155 1.46 3.25 -6.91
C ALA A 155 1.33 2.03 -7.82
N ALA A 156 2.45 1.41 -8.20
CA ALA A 156 2.41 0.17 -8.97
C ALA A 156 1.90 -1.00 -8.13
N ALA A 157 1.09 -1.87 -8.75
CA ALA A 157 0.74 -3.17 -8.16
C ALA A 157 1.97 -4.09 -8.15
N VAL A 158 2.04 -5.03 -7.19
CA VAL A 158 3.09 -6.06 -7.14
C VAL A 158 2.45 -7.44 -7.03
N THR A 159 3.07 -8.46 -7.66
CA THR A 159 2.61 -9.85 -7.52
C THR A 159 3.55 -10.60 -6.60
N VAL A 160 3.00 -11.20 -5.54
CA VAL A 160 3.74 -12.02 -4.56
C VAL A 160 3.15 -13.42 -4.57
N ASN A 161 3.94 -14.42 -4.96
CA ASN A 161 3.53 -15.83 -5.04
C ASN A 161 2.17 -16.04 -5.74
N GLY A 162 1.94 -15.31 -6.84
CA GLY A 162 0.72 -15.38 -7.64
C GLY A 162 -0.47 -14.56 -7.11
N THR A 163 -0.34 -13.90 -5.96
CA THR A 163 -1.35 -12.96 -5.44
C THR A 163 -0.97 -11.53 -5.79
N VAL A 164 -1.91 -10.76 -6.33
CA VAL A 164 -1.70 -9.34 -6.66
C VAL A 164 -1.97 -8.48 -5.43
N PHE A 165 -0.99 -7.69 -5.03
CA PHE A 165 -1.15 -6.62 -4.06
C PHE A 165 -1.51 -5.35 -4.84
N PRO A 166 -2.64 -4.71 -4.51
CA PRO A 166 -3.19 -3.65 -5.35
C PRO A 166 -2.26 -2.44 -5.40
N GLY A 167 -2.19 -1.82 -6.56
CA GLY A 167 -1.63 -0.49 -6.73
C GLY A 167 -2.71 0.57 -6.62
N SER A 168 -2.43 1.74 -7.20
CA SER A 168 -3.33 2.86 -7.26
C SER A 168 -3.25 3.57 -8.61
N SER A 169 -4.28 4.33 -8.95
CA SER A 169 -4.35 5.06 -10.22
C SER A 169 -3.76 6.46 -10.08
N ASN A 170 -3.29 7.02 -11.18
CA ASN A 170 -2.98 8.44 -11.24
C ASN A 170 -4.21 9.29 -10.89
N VAL A 171 -3.99 10.48 -10.33
CA VAL A 171 -5.03 11.47 -10.07
C VAL A 171 -4.68 12.79 -10.76
N THR A 172 -5.71 13.53 -11.16
CA THR A 172 -5.55 14.82 -11.84
C THR A 172 -5.20 15.95 -10.85
N ALA A 173 -4.86 17.13 -11.36
CA ALA A 173 -4.59 18.32 -10.58
C ALA A 173 -5.60 18.57 -9.44
N GLY A 174 -5.09 18.95 -8.27
CA GLY A 174 -5.86 19.30 -7.07
C GLY A 174 -6.56 18.14 -6.37
N GLN A 175 -6.57 16.94 -6.95
CA GLN A 175 -7.25 15.78 -6.36
C GLN A 175 -6.37 15.10 -5.30
N PRO A 176 -6.98 14.58 -4.21
CA PRO A 176 -6.25 13.73 -3.28
C PRO A 176 -5.78 12.46 -3.98
N GLY A 177 -4.65 11.90 -3.53
CA GLY A 177 -4.11 10.66 -4.03
C GLY A 177 -5.11 9.51 -3.89
N SER A 178 -5.09 8.60 -4.86
CA SER A 178 -5.88 7.37 -4.81
C SER A 178 -5.24 6.38 -3.82
N GLN A 179 -6.05 5.45 -3.29
CA GLN A 179 -5.70 4.48 -2.22
C GLN A 179 -4.27 3.91 -2.26
N PHE A 180 -3.75 3.38 -1.15
CA PHE A 180 -2.46 2.67 -1.13
C PHE A 180 -1.28 3.48 -1.69
N GLY A 181 -0.89 4.54 -1.01
CA GLY A 181 0.38 5.21 -1.29
C GLY A 181 0.42 6.03 -2.58
N GLY A 182 -0.72 6.27 -3.24
CA GLY A 182 -0.82 7.16 -4.40
C GLY A 182 -0.52 8.63 -4.04
N GLY A 183 0.21 9.32 -4.90
CA GLY A 183 0.53 10.75 -4.75
C GLY A 183 -0.68 11.66 -5.03
N GLY A 184 -0.73 12.82 -4.38
CA GLY A 184 -1.77 13.83 -4.60
C GLY A 184 -1.49 14.68 -5.84
N GLY A 185 -2.53 15.13 -6.54
CA GLY A 185 -2.39 15.98 -7.72
C GLY A 185 -1.85 17.36 -7.38
N GLY A 186 -1.04 17.93 -8.27
CA GLY A 186 -0.52 19.29 -8.11
C GLY A 186 -1.60 20.35 -8.23
N GLY A 187 -1.40 21.50 -7.60
CA GLY A 187 -2.37 22.59 -7.60
C GLY A 187 -2.63 23.12 -9.01
N PRO A 188 -3.88 23.25 -9.46
CA PRO A 188 -4.19 23.80 -10.78
C PRO A 188 -3.93 25.30 -10.84
N TYR A 189 -3.38 25.80 -11.95
CA TYR A 189 -3.22 27.22 -12.20
C TYR A 189 -4.61 27.89 -12.29
N PRO A 190 -4.91 28.85 -11.41
CA PRO A 190 -6.28 29.35 -11.29
C PRO A 190 -6.58 30.55 -12.22
N GLY A 191 -5.57 31.11 -12.90
CA GLY A 191 -5.67 32.30 -13.75
C GLY A 191 -4.99 33.55 -13.16
N TRP A 192 -4.83 34.61 -13.97
CA TRP A 192 -3.97 35.78 -13.70
C TRP A 192 -4.30 36.55 -12.40
N VAL A 193 -5.55 36.49 -11.92
CA VAL A 193 -6.06 37.33 -10.81
C VAL A 193 -6.64 36.52 -9.64
N SER A 194 -6.23 35.27 -9.51
CA SER A 194 -6.78 34.34 -8.51
C SER A 194 -5.71 33.79 -7.57
N SER A 195 -6.11 33.44 -6.36
CA SER A 195 -5.20 32.89 -5.35
C SER A 195 -4.68 31.51 -5.78
N PRO A 196 -3.38 31.19 -5.60
CA PRO A 196 -2.83 29.88 -5.95
C PRO A 196 -3.63 28.73 -5.36
N ALA A 197 -4.03 27.78 -6.20
CA ALA A 197 -4.75 26.59 -5.76
C ALA A 197 -3.80 25.63 -5.03
N ALA A 198 -4.30 25.03 -3.95
CA ALA A 198 -3.57 24.05 -3.17
C ALA A 198 -3.36 22.75 -3.97
N GLY A 199 -2.28 22.05 -3.65
CA GLY A 199 -2.09 20.67 -4.08
C GLY A 199 -2.97 19.69 -3.29
N GLY A 200 -3.26 18.55 -3.89
CA GLY A 200 -3.94 17.44 -3.25
C GLY A 200 -3.06 16.73 -2.23
N THR A 201 -3.66 16.20 -1.17
CA THR A 201 -2.97 15.34 -0.20
C THR A 201 -2.64 13.99 -0.83
N GLY A 202 -1.48 13.42 -0.53
CA GLY A 202 -1.18 12.02 -0.86
C GLY A 202 -2.10 11.06 -0.09
N ALA A 203 -2.27 9.85 -0.60
CA ALA A 203 -3.02 8.81 0.08
C ALA A 203 -2.21 8.20 1.23
N LYS A 204 -2.92 7.68 2.23
CA LYS A 204 -2.31 6.82 3.25
C LYS A 204 -1.65 5.61 2.61
N GLY A 205 -0.64 5.09 3.30
CA GLY A 205 -0.09 3.78 2.99
C GLY A 205 -1.10 2.66 3.26
N GLY A 206 -0.64 1.43 3.15
CA GLY A 206 -1.46 0.28 3.47
C GLY A 206 -0.65 -1.00 3.58
N TYR A 207 -1.38 -2.08 3.80
CA TYR A 207 -0.82 -3.41 3.88
C TYR A 207 -1.69 -4.41 3.13
N GLN A 208 -1.05 -5.50 2.75
CA GLN A 208 -1.68 -6.71 2.25
C GLN A 208 -0.98 -7.90 2.87
N ILE A 209 -1.73 -8.85 3.41
CA ILE A 209 -1.21 -10.12 3.89
C ILE A 209 -1.98 -11.27 3.26
N VAL A 210 -1.24 -12.30 2.86
CA VAL A 210 -1.79 -13.57 2.41
C VAL A 210 -1.32 -14.69 3.34
N TRP A 211 -2.28 -15.35 3.98
CA TRP A 211 -2.03 -16.50 4.86
C TRP A 211 -2.13 -17.80 4.06
N ARG A 212 -1.09 -18.65 4.14
CA ARG A 212 -1.01 -19.91 3.39
C ARG A 212 -0.66 -21.09 4.28
N SER A 213 -1.23 -22.25 3.99
CA SER A 213 -0.86 -23.52 4.63
C SER A 213 0.36 -24.20 3.99
N TYR A 214 0.85 -23.69 2.85
CA TYR A 214 1.96 -24.23 2.07
C TYR A 214 2.59 -23.17 1.15
#